data_AF-A0A958IS94-F1
#
_entry.id   AF-A0A958IS94-F1
#
_cell.length_a   1.000
_cell.length_b   1.000
_cell.length_c   1.000
_cell.angle_alpha   90.00
_cell.angle_beta   90.00
_cell.angle_gamma   90.00
#
_symmetry.space_group_name_H-M   'P 1'
#
loop_
_entity.id
_entity.type
_entity.pdbx_description
1 polymer ?
#
loop_
_entity_poly.entity_id
_entity_poly.type
_entity_poly.pdbx_seq_one_letter_code
_entity_poly.pdbx_strand_id
1 'polypeptide(L)'
;MMDNAEGQISLVSKAVADQREIAADVSLSLEERLEAYEDIIDSEVGDTNMTRARNIERIFGFRQLFLKFEGGNPTGTQKDRIAFAQVMDAIRRGFDAITMATCGNYGVATALAASMAGLRCLIYIPEHFHTRRIQEMDKLN
;
A
#
# COMPACT_ATOMS: atom_id res chain seq x y z
N MET A 1 6.65 1.86 -23.66
CA MET A 1 6.83 1.34 -22.28
C MET A 1 6.78 2.53 -21.33
N MET A 2 5.70 2.67 -20.58
CA MET A 2 5.62 3.63 -19.47
C MET A 2 6.14 2.93 -18.21
N ASP A 3 7.45 2.77 -18.10
CA ASP A 3 8.10 2.11 -16.95
C ASP A 3 8.42 3.07 -15.79
N ASN A 4 7.97 4.34 -15.88
CA ASN A 4 8.27 5.40 -14.92
C ASN A 4 7.05 5.83 -14.08
N ALA A 5 6.16 4.91 -13.72
CA ALA A 5 5.17 5.19 -12.68
C ALA A 5 5.85 5.12 -11.30
N GLU A 6 6.49 6.23 -10.91
CA GLU A 6 7.01 6.44 -9.56
C GLU A 6 5.85 6.92 -8.67
N GLY A 7 5.57 6.17 -7.60
CA GLY A 7 4.74 6.70 -6.52
C GLY A 7 5.59 7.68 -5.74
N GLN A 8 5.18 8.95 -5.66
CA GLN A 8 5.66 9.78 -4.56
C GLN A 8 5.01 9.20 -3.30
N ILE A 9 5.81 8.59 -2.43
CA ILE A 9 5.40 8.36 -1.04
C ILE A 9 5.10 9.75 -0.51
N SER A 10 3.82 10.11 -0.49
CA SER A 10 3.40 11.44 -0.05
C SER A 10 3.85 11.62 1.40
N LEU A 11 4.16 12.86 1.77
CA LEU A 11 4.38 13.23 3.16
C LEU A 11 3.16 12.73 3.94
N VAL A 12 3.39 11.67 4.73
CA VAL A 12 2.39 11.10 5.62
C VAL A 12 1.84 12.24 6.46
N SER A 13 0.51 12.40 6.47
CA SER A 13 -0.11 13.45 7.27
C SER A 13 0.32 13.28 8.74
N LYS A 14 0.42 14.37 9.50
CA LYS A 14 0.80 14.27 10.92
C LYS A 14 -0.12 13.30 11.68
N ALA A 15 -1.41 13.29 11.36
CA ALA A 15 -2.37 12.36 11.95
C ALA A 15 -2.01 10.89 11.68
N VAL A 16 -1.60 10.54 10.46
CA VAL A 16 -1.18 9.18 10.13
C VAL A 16 0.17 8.81 10.75
N ALA A 17 1.05 9.79 10.97
CA ALA A 17 2.28 9.56 11.72
C ALA A 17 1.99 9.18 13.18
N ASP A 18 1.06 9.88 13.84
CA ASP A 18 0.64 9.57 15.21
C ASP A 18 -0.02 8.17 15.28
N GLN A 19 -0.91 7.84 14.34
CA GLN A 19 -1.53 6.51 14.28
C GLN A 19 -0.54 5.39 14.00
N ARG A 20 0.49 5.65 13.19
CA ARG A 20 1.54 4.68 12.92
C ARG A 20 2.31 4.32 14.20
N GLU A 21 2.60 5.30 15.06
CA GLU A 21 3.28 5.03 16.33
C GLU A 21 2.47 4.07 17.20
N ILE A 22 1.15 4.25 17.26
CA ILE A 22 0.23 3.39 18.02
C ILE A 22 0.15 2.00 17.38
N ALA A 23 -0.11 1.90 16.07
CA ALA A 23 -0.27 0.63 15.36
C ALA A 23 1.00 -0.25 15.44
N ALA A 24 2.18 0.38 15.40
CA ALA A 24 3.47 -0.30 15.45
C ALA A 24 3.94 -0.67 16.86
N ASP A 25 3.36 -0.09 17.92
CA ASP A 25 3.77 -0.37 19.29
C ASP A 25 3.20 -1.69 19.80
N VAL A 26 4.03 -2.74 19.78
CA VAL A 26 3.68 -4.09 20.22
C VAL A 26 3.41 -4.20 21.74
N SER A 27 3.70 -3.15 22.53
CA SER A 27 3.40 -3.11 23.96
C SER A 27 1.96 -2.68 24.27
N LEU A 28 1.28 -2.06 23.30
CA LEU A 28 -0.13 -1.68 23.41
C LEU A 28 -1.06 -2.87 23.20
N SER A 29 -2.33 -2.69 23.59
CA SER A 29 -3.33 -3.74 23.41
C SER A 29 -3.60 -4.01 21.92
N LEU A 30 -4.05 -5.23 21.61
CA LEU A 30 -4.43 -5.59 20.25
C LEU A 30 -5.53 -4.67 19.69
N GLU A 31 -6.46 -4.25 20.54
CA GLU A 31 -7.59 -3.38 20.16
C GLU A 31 -7.09 -2.00 19.74
N GLU A 32 -6.26 -1.34 20.56
CA GLU A 32 -5.68 -0.02 20.26
C GLU A 32 -4.87 -0.05 18.95
N ARG A 33 -4.07 -1.12 18.76
CA ARG A 33 -3.27 -1.26 17.54
C ARG A 33 -4.11 -1.47 16.29
N LEU A 34 -5.20 -2.23 16.40
CA LEU A 34 -6.11 -2.48 15.27
C LEU A 34 -6.89 -1.22 14.90
N GLU A 35 -7.39 -0.48 15.89
CA GLU A 35 -8.10 0.79 15.67
C GLU A 35 -7.19 1.80 14.98
N ALA A 36 -5.97 1.99 15.48
CA ALA A 36 -5.00 2.89 14.86
C ALA A 36 -4.62 2.46 13.43
N TYR A 37 -4.48 1.15 13.18
CA TYR A 37 -4.18 0.67 11.84
C TYR A 37 -5.34 0.82 10.86
N GLU A 38 -6.59 0.66 11.33
CA GLU A 38 -7.80 0.90 10.55
C GLU A 38 -7.92 2.38 10.17
N ASP A 39 -7.64 3.31 11.09
CA ASP A 39 -7.59 4.75 10.82
C ASP A 39 -6.57 5.10 9.71
N ILE A 40 -5.42 4.44 9.68
CA ILE A 40 -4.42 4.61 8.61
C ILE A 40 -5.00 4.15 7.27
N ILE A 41 -5.66 2.99 7.24
CA ILE A 41 -6.26 2.45 6.01
C ILE A 41 -7.31 3.41 5.46
N ASP A 42 -8.20 3.90 6.31
CA ASP A 42 -9.29 4.78 5.92
C ASP A 42 -8.80 6.15 5.43
N SER A 43 -7.68 6.65 5.98
CA SER A 43 -7.07 7.91 5.54
C SER A 43 -6.30 7.79 4.23
N GLU A 44 -5.51 6.72 4.07
CA GLU A 44 -4.47 6.68 3.03
C GLU A 44 -4.76 5.70 1.89
N VAL A 45 -5.58 4.66 2.12
CA VAL A 45 -5.75 3.57 1.16
C VAL A 45 -7.12 3.66 0.49
N GLY A 46 -7.10 3.79 -0.82
CA GLY A 46 -8.31 3.91 -1.60
C GLY A 46 -8.72 5.36 -1.81
N ASP A 47 -10.03 5.61 -1.77
CA ASP A 47 -10.70 6.84 -2.22
C ASP A 47 -10.11 7.49 -3.50
N THR A 48 -9.61 6.64 -4.39
CA THR A 48 -8.84 7.09 -5.53
C THR A 48 -9.73 7.71 -6.61
N ASN A 49 -9.16 8.65 -7.36
CA ASN A 49 -9.90 9.41 -8.37
C ASN A 49 -10.64 8.49 -9.38
N MET A 50 -11.92 8.77 -9.59
CA MET A 50 -12.72 8.20 -10.68
C MET A 50 -13.15 9.31 -11.64
N THR A 51 -12.53 9.36 -12.82
CA THR A 51 -12.76 10.43 -13.81
C THR A 51 -13.48 9.90 -15.04
N ARG A 52 -14.46 10.65 -15.54
CA ARG A 52 -15.17 10.33 -16.79
C ARG A 52 -14.34 10.72 -18.02
N ALA A 53 -14.10 9.77 -18.93
CA ALA A 53 -13.25 9.93 -20.10
C ALA A 53 -14.01 10.44 -21.35
N ARG A 54 -14.58 11.65 -21.27
CA ARG A 54 -15.43 12.24 -22.33
C ARG A 54 -14.77 12.35 -23.71
N ASN A 55 -13.44 12.45 -23.78
CA ASN A 55 -12.72 12.50 -25.05
C ASN A 55 -12.66 11.12 -25.72
N ILE A 56 -12.41 10.06 -24.95
CA ILE A 56 -12.38 8.68 -25.43
C ILE A 56 -13.80 8.25 -25.84
N GLU A 57 -14.81 8.63 -25.05
CA GLU A 57 -16.23 8.44 -25.38
C GLU A 57 -16.55 8.94 -26.81
N ARG A 58 -16.11 10.16 -27.15
CA ARG A 58 -16.34 10.78 -28.47
C ARG A 58 -15.61 10.09 -29.62
N ILE A 59 -14.39 9.62 -29.39
CA ILE A 59 -13.56 9.00 -30.44
C ILE A 59 -14.11 7.60 -30.81
N PHE A 60 -14.53 6.83 -29.82
CA PHE A 60 -14.88 5.41 -30.01
C PHE A 60 -16.39 5.13 -29.94
N GLY A 61 -17.22 6.15 -29.70
CA GLY A 61 -18.68 6.00 -29.64
C GLY A 61 -19.20 5.34 -28.35
N PHE A 62 -18.46 5.42 -27.23
CA PHE A 62 -18.95 4.91 -25.94
C PHE A 62 -19.96 5.88 -25.31
N ARG A 63 -21.02 5.34 -24.69
CA ARG A 63 -22.03 6.16 -23.98
C ARG A 63 -21.46 6.79 -22.70
N GLN A 64 -20.85 5.97 -21.86
CA GLN A 64 -20.27 6.36 -20.57
C GLN A 64 -19.03 5.50 -20.31
N LEU A 65 -17.88 6.14 -20.13
CA LEU A 65 -16.61 5.49 -19.79
C LEU A 65 -15.95 6.23 -18.62
N PHE A 66 -15.60 5.48 -17.58
CA PHE A 66 -14.92 6.00 -16.39
C PHE A 66 -13.56 5.32 -16.24
N LEU A 67 -12.58 6.10 -15.78
CA LEU A 67 -11.24 5.66 -15.45
C LEU A 67 -11.09 5.69 -13.94
N LYS A 68 -10.77 4.54 -13.34
CA LYS A 68 -10.45 4.41 -11.92
C LYS A 68 -8.93 4.45 -11.76
N PHE A 69 -8.41 5.56 -11.23
CA PHE A 69 -6.97 5.79 -11.15
C PHE A 69 -6.38 5.30 -9.83
N GLU A 70 -5.97 4.03 -9.79
CA GLU A 70 -5.38 3.40 -8.59
C GLU A 70 -3.92 3.80 -8.30
N GLY A 71 -3.33 4.66 -9.15
CA GLY A 71 -2.00 5.21 -8.91
C GLY A 71 -1.95 6.25 -7.78
N GLY A 72 -3.11 6.65 -7.23
CA GLY A 72 -3.20 7.56 -6.09
C GLY A 72 -3.08 6.90 -4.72
N ASN A 73 -2.94 5.57 -4.65
CA ASN A 73 -2.64 4.89 -3.38
C ASN A 73 -1.17 5.15 -2.95
N PRO A 74 -0.80 4.91 -1.67
CA PRO A 74 0.49 5.33 -1.12
C PRO A 74 1.75 4.79 -1.82
N THR A 75 1.72 3.57 -2.36
CA THR A 75 2.85 3.01 -3.15
C THR A 75 2.65 3.17 -4.66
N GLY A 76 1.60 3.90 -5.07
CA GLY A 76 1.26 4.16 -6.45
C GLY A 76 0.61 2.98 -7.16
N THR A 77 -0.04 2.07 -6.44
CA THR A 77 -0.66 0.88 -7.04
C THR A 77 -1.90 0.38 -6.31
N GLN A 78 -2.79 -0.30 -7.03
CA GLN A 78 -3.99 -0.92 -6.45
C GLN A 78 -3.68 -1.97 -5.36
N LYS A 79 -2.44 -2.49 -5.32
CA LYS A 79 -2.06 -3.57 -4.40
C LYS A 79 -1.98 -3.12 -2.94
N ASP A 80 -1.95 -1.81 -2.67
CA ASP A 80 -2.03 -1.28 -1.31
C ASP A 80 -3.29 -1.76 -0.60
N ARG A 81 -4.43 -1.81 -1.31
CA ARG A 81 -5.71 -2.29 -0.76
C ARG A 81 -5.60 -3.67 -0.12
N ILE A 82 -5.05 -4.63 -0.86
CA ILE A 82 -4.96 -6.02 -0.38
C ILE A 82 -3.80 -6.19 0.60
N ALA A 83 -2.69 -5.46 0.43
CA ALA A 83 -1.55 -5.53 1.33
C ALA A 83 -1.91 -5.08 2.75
N PHE A 84 -2.56 -3.93 2.88
CA PHE A 84 -3.01 -3.41 4.18
C PHE A 84 -4.07 -4.32 4.82
N ALA A 85 -5.05 -4.81 4.04
CA ALA A 85 -6.05 -5.74 4.55
C ALA A 85 -5.42 -7.03 5.11
N GLN A 86 -4.38 -7.56 4.46
CA GLN A 86 -3.68 -8.76 4.94
C GLN A 86 -2.81 -8.51 6.15
N VAL A 87 -2.15 -7.36 6.23
CA VAL A 87 -1.36 -6.98 7.40
C VAL A 87 -2.28 -6.76 8.61
N MET A 88 -3.44 -6.13 8.43
CA MET A 88 -4.45 -6.01 9.49
C MET A 88 -4.91 -7.39 9.99
N ASP A 89 -5.16 -8.34 9.09
CA ASP A 89 -5.49 -9.72 9.49
C ASP A 89 -4.32 -10.41 10.20
N ALA A 90 -3.07 -10.10 9.83
CA ALA A 90 -1.88 -10.62 10.51
C ALA A 90 -1.76 -10.10 11.95
N ILE A 91 -1.98 -8.79 12.18
CA ILE A 91 -2.06 -8.18 13.53
C ILE A 91 -3.15 -8.89 14.33
N ARG A 92 -4.36 -8.99 13.75
CA ARG A 92 -5.53 -9.60 14.40
C ARG A 92 -5.29 -11.05 14.85
N ARG A 93 -4.48 -11.80 14.10
CA ARG A 93 -4.11 -13.19 14.41
C ARG A 93 -2.91 -13.32 15.35
N GLY A 94 -2.29 -12.21 15.74
CA GLY A 94 -1.11 -12.19 16.61
C GLY A 94 0.17 -12.65 15.92
N PHE A 95 0.26 -12.54 14.58
CA PHE A 95 1.51 -12.78 13.88
C PHE A 95 2.46 -11.59 14.03
N ASP A 96 3.75 -11.86 14.04
CA ASP A 96 4.83 -10.86 14.18
C ASP A 96 5.54 -10.58 12.84
N ALA A 97 5.18 -11.30 11.79
CA ALA A 97 5.82 -11.21 10.48
C ALA A 97 4.86 -11.54 9.33
N ILE A 98 5.15 -10.96 8.16
CA ILE A 98 4.56 -11.32 6.87
C ILE A 98 5.67 -11.65 5.88
N THR A 99 5.41 -12.59 4.97
CA THR A 99 6.38 -12.97 3.94
C THR A 99 5.74 -13.20 2.59
N MET A 100 6.49 -12.93 1.53
CA MET A 100 6.07 -13.19 0.16
C MET A 100 7.25 -13.31 -0.80
N ALA A 101 7.04 -14.06 -1.88
CA ALA A 101 7.98 -14.18 -3.00
C ALA A 101 7.50 -13.29 -4.16
N THR A 102 8.01 -12.06 -4.23
CA THR A 102 7.61 -11.09 -5.26
C THR A 102 8.67 -10.02 -5.45
N CYS A 103 8.88 -9.59 -6.68
CA CYS A 103 9.78 -8.51 -7.04
C CYS A 103 9.06 -7.20 -7.39
N GLY A 104 7.72 -7.22 -7.46
CA GLY A 104 6.94 -6.11 -8.01
C GLY A 104 6.26 -5.24 -6.97
N ASN A 105 5.29 -4.45 -7.43
CA ASN A 105 4.51 -3.51 -6.61
C ASN A 105 3.89 -4.13 -5.34
N TYR A 106 3.62 -5.44 -5.34
CA TYR A 106 3.01 -6.07 -4.17
C TYR A 106 3.97 -6.13 -2.98
N GLY A 107 5.26 -6.33 -3.27
CA GLY A 107 6.29 -6.33 -2.24
C GLY A 107 6.42 -4.95 -1.60
N VAL A 108 6.40 -3.88 -2.40
CA VAL A 108 6.45 -2.50 -1.88
C VAL A 108 5.19 -2.19 -1.06
N ALA A 109 4.00 -2.51 -1.58
CA ALA A 109 2.74 -2.36 -0.86
C ALA A 109 2.75 -3.08 0.49
N THR A 110 3.27 -4.31 0.53
CA THR A 110 3.33 -5.13 1.75
C THR A 110 4.41 -4.65 2.71
N ALA A 111 5.58 -4.22 2.22
CA ALA A 111 6.62 -3.61 3.04
C ALA A 111 6.10 -2.33 3.71
N LEU A 112 5.42 -1.46 2.97
CA LEU A 112 4.81 -0.25 3.53
C LEU A 112 3.77 -0.62 4.60
N ALA A 113 2.82 -1.48 4.25
CA ALA A 113 1.77 -1.93 5.16
C ALA A 113 2.34 -2.52 6.45
N ALA A 114 3.35 -3.40 6.36
CA ALA A 114 4.00 -4.03 7.51
C ALA A 114 4.78 -3.01 8.37
N SER A 115 5.50 -2.07 7.75
CA SER A 115 6.22 -1.00 8.44
C SER A 115 5.30 -0.06 9.24
N MET A 116 4.03 0.08 8.81
CA MET A 116 3.01 0.84 9.52
C MET A 116 2.38 0.06 10.68
N ALA A 117 2.46 -1.27 10.66
CA ALA A 117 1.90 -2.17 11.66
C ALA A 117 2.91 -2.67 12.72
N GLY A 118 4.19 -2.31 12.56
CA GLY A 118 5.27 -2.86 13.40
C GLY A 118 5.51 -4.36 13.17
N LEU A 119 5.18 -4.89 11.98
CA LEU A 119 5.45 -6.28 11.62
C LEU A 119 6.76 -6.40 10.84
N ARG A 120 7.47 -7.52 11.03
CA ARG A 120 8.62 -7.85 10.18
C ARG A 120 8.14 -8.21 8.77
N CYS A 121 8.78 -7.68 7.73
CA CYS A 121 8.47 -8.01 6.34
C CYS A 121 9.64 -8.75 5.67
N LEU A 122 9.41 -9.99 5.23
CA LEU A 122 10.42 -10.79 4.54
C LEU A 122 10.01 -11.02 3.09
N ILE A 123 10.69 -10.33 2.17
CA ILE A 123 10.42 -10.44 0.74
C ILE A 123 11.55 -11.23 0.07
N TYR A 124 11.19 -12.33 -0.59
CA TYR A 124 12.13 -13.18 -1.30
C TYR A 124 12.09 -12.88 -2.80
N ILE A 125 13.26 -12.55 -3.36
CA ILE A 125 13.42 -12.17 -4.77
C ILE A 125 14.50 -13.06 -5.40
N PRO A 126 14.25 -13.64 -6.60
CA PRO A 126 15.29 -14.37 -7.31
C PRO A 126 16.51 -13.49 -7.59
N GLU A 127 17.71 -14.02 -7.37
CA GLU A 127 18.99 -13.28 -7.45
C GLU A 127 19.17 -12.48 -8.76
N HIS A 128 18.72 -13.04 -9.89
CA HIS A 128 18.88 -12.43 -11.21
C HIS A 128 17.75 -11.48 -11.61
N PHE A 129 16.78 -11.22 -10.72
CA PHE A 129 15.67 -10.32 -11.01
C PHE A 129 15.97 -8.92 -10.47
N HIS A 130 16.09 -7.94 -11.37
CA HIS A 130 16.38 -6.55 -11.01
C HIS A 130 15.23 -5.63 -11.39
N THR A 131 14.78 -4.83 -10.43
CA THR A 131 13.78 -3.78 -10.64
C THR A 131 13.98 -2.67 -9.63
N ARG A 132 13.58 -1.44 -9.97
CA ARG A 132 13.66 -0.28 -9.07
C ARG A 132 12.84 -0.48 -7.79
N ARG A 133 11.78 -1.31 -7.86
CA ARG A 133 10.92 -1.62 -6.71
C ARG A 133 11.67 -2.26 -5.56
N ILE A 134 12.79 -2.96 -5.81
CA ILE A 134 13.63 -3.54 -4.74
C ILE A 134 14.17 -2.44 -3.82
N GLN A 135 14.64 -1.33 -4.39
CA GLN A 135 15.16 -0.20 -3.62
C GLN A 135 14.08 0.49 -2.78
N GLU A 136 12.82 0.44 -3.22
CA GLU A 136 11.68 0.94 -2.43
C GLU A 136 11.39 0.02 -1.25
N MET A 137 11.44 -1.31 -1.45
CA MET A 137 11.27 -2.29 -0.37
C MET A 137 12.38 -2.15 0.69
N ASP A 138 13.64 -2.00 0.27
CA ASP A 138 14.78 -1.87 1.18
C ASP A 138 14.70 -0.63 2.09
N LYS A 139 14.07 0.46 1.62
CA LYS A 139 13.88 1.70 2.41
C LYS A 139 12.78 1.59 3.47
N LEU A 140 11.90 0.61 3.33
CA LEU A 140 10.73 0.41 4.19
C LEU A 140 10.97 -0.65 5.27
N ASN A 141 12.07 -1.38 5.18
CA ASN A 141 12.51 -2.38 6.17
C ASN A 141 13.44 -1.78 7.23
#